data_AF-A0A7W0CWT1-F1
#
_entry.id   AF-A0A7W0CWT1-F1
#
_cell.length_a   1.000
_cell.length_b   1.000
_cell.length_c   1.000
_cell.angle_alpha   90.00
_cell.angle_beta   90.00
_cell.angle_gamma   90.00
#
_symmetry.space_group_name_H-M   'P 1'
#
loop_
_entity.id
_entity.type
_entity.pdbx_description
1 polymer ?
#
loop_
_entity_poly.entity_id
_entity_poly.type
_entity_poly.pdbx_seq_one_letter_code
_entity_poly.pdbx_strand_id
1 'polypeptide(L)'
;MELSIPVPTTPDGRVYRYSPNENAQPRHFVLGQATRPCQISDAMRARMKLEPGSPQTVCPYSGIVADDDEFTHPDDREAAIEIAKHAAFADMEEQVRGMLEGLGRRQPRNSMLKIEVDTKRNPRPRPRFYRTDLLRELECDHCGRDYGVYAIGLFCPGCGAPNLRLHFAREVDLVDAQVQLADALDPDLEELAYRLLGNAHEDVLTAFEATLKTLYLFGRVTAFPGVDMPRVGNAFQNVERGQKLFAELSLDPYAMLDDDELAAMKLNIQKRHVIGHNLGVVDAKFAQLSDEAGIGETVHLVAEDIRLFARTAQKVVDGLDGWLGGVAIPPRERAASVNEEAEMETTPAAGMGLSELAYRLGAWLADNSERGLPYPIDGDAVTAAFADTNARDLQDAVAELETDGYITARSMLNTKLPLMRYRVELFATFDPLTRGTDPTLDAVTLAGLALEFESGVNVADLHAKSGWDHRRFNPALSVLVTRIDDRRVSKSGDGQYPTRMFALAATDRVELKRFIERHSRRR
;
A
#
# COMPACT_ATOMS: atom_id res chain seq x y z
N MET A 1 -6.76 -9.46 45.26
CA MET A 1 -7.26 -8.20 44.67
C MET A 1 -6.22 -7.79 43.66
N GLU A 2 -6.42 -8.15 42.39
CA GLU A 2 -5.53 -7.70 41.32
C GLU A 2 -5.84 -6.24 41.03
N LEU A 3 -4.85 -5.37 41.22
CA LEU A 3 -4.95 -3.96 40.86
C LEU A 3 -4.66 -3.86 39.36
N SER A 4 -5.70 -3.73 38.53
CA SER A 4 -5.55 -3.47 37.09
C SER A 4 -5.93 -2.03 36.76
N ILE A 5 -5.07 -1.32 36.01
CA ILE A 5 -5.42 -0.01 35.45
C ILE A 5 -6.23 -0.27 34.17
N PRO A 6 -7.46 0.28 34.04
CA PRO A 6 -8.26 0.07 32.84
C PRO A 6 -7.59 0.73 31.64
N VAL A 7 -7.55 0.01 30.52
CA VAL A 7 -6.95 0.50 29.27
C VAL A 7 -7.89 1.54 28.63
N PRO A 8 -7.36 2.65 28.07
CA PRO A 8 -8.18 3.61 27.32
C PRO A 8 -8.91 2.96 26.16
N THR A 9 -10.17 3.35 25.93
CA THR A 9 -10.99 2.86 24.83
C THR A 9 -11.37 3.97 23.87
N THR A 10 -11.67 3.61 22.62
CA THR A 10 -12.32 4.46 21.63
C THR A 10 -13.77 4.77 22.03
N PRO A 11 -14.45 5.75 21.38
CA PRO A 11 -15.88 6.01 21.58
C PRO A 11 -16.75 4.76 21.48
N ASP A 12 -16.43 3.84 20.56
CA ASP A 12 -17.19 2.59 20.38
C ASP A 12 -16.72 1.44 21.30
N GLY A 13 -15.83 1.74 22.26
CA GLY A 13 -15.41 0.78 23.28
C GLY A 13 -14.31 -0.18 22.84
N ARG A 14 -13.58 0.13 21.76
CA ARG A 14 -12.46 -0.68 21.26
C ARG A 14 -11.16 -0.28 21.92
N VAL A 15 -10.22 -1.21 22.01
CA VAL A 15 -8.90 -1.00 22.61
C VAL A 15 -7.83 -1.02 21.53
N TYR A 16 -6.86 -0.12 21.61
CA TYR A 16 -5.72 -0.12 20.70
C TYR A 16 -4.84 -1.36 20.91
N ARG A 17 -4.31 -1.89 19.82
CA ARG A 17 -3.37 -3.00 19.80
C ARG A 17 -2.26 -2.73 18.81
N TYR A 18 -1.07 -3.19 19.15
CA TYR A 18 0.13 -2.95 18.35
C TYR A 18 0.89 -4.26 18.16
N SER A 19 1.04 -4.69 16.91
CA SER A 19 1.69 -5.97 16.59
C SER A 19 3.13 -6.01 17.11
N PRO A 20 3.55 -7.09 17.80
CA PRO A 20 4.95 -7.28 18.19
C PRO A 20 5.85 -7.54 16.99
N ASN A 21 5.30 -7.97 15.84
CA ASN A 21 6.06 -8.15 14.61
C ASN A 21 6.41 -6.80 13.98
N GLU A 22 7.69 -6.44 13.99
CA GLU A 22 8.21 -5.19 13.45
C GLU A 22 8.07 -5.06 11.92
N ASN A 23 7.93 -6.18 11.22
CA ASN A 23 7.74 -6.23 9.78
C ASN A 23 6.27 -6.13 9.37
N ALA A 24 5.33 -6.16 10.32
CA ALA A 24 3.92 -5.93 9.99
C ALA A 24 3.74 -4.45 9.57
N GLN A 25 3.13 -4.20 8.41
CA GLN A 25 2.85 -2.86 7.94
C GLN A 25 1.39 -2.82 7.45
N PRO A 26 0.48 -2.15 8.19
CA PRO A 26 0.65 -1.47 9.48
C PRO A 26 0.90 -2.41 10.68
N ARG A 27 1.22 -1.85 11.85
CA ARG A 27 1.29 -2.59 13.14
C ARG A 27 0.08 -2.36 14.04
N HIS A 28 -0.59 -1.21 13.87
CA HIS A 28 -1.69 -0.77 14.72
C HIS A 28 -3.05 -1.27 14.20
N PHE A 29 -3.91 -1.70 15.12
CA PHE A 29 -5.31 -2.06 14.90
C PHE A 29 -6.09 -1.85 16.21
N VAL A 30 -7.43 -1.91 16.16
CA VAL A 30 -8.29 -1.78 17.35
C VAL A 30 -9.12 -3.04 17.55
N LEU A 31 -9.35 -3.42 18.81
CA LEU A 31 -10.10 -4.63 19.19
C LEU A 31 -11.30 -4.28 20.05
N GLY A 32 -12.48 -4.74 19.62
CA GLY A 32 -13.71 -4.71 20.38
C GLY A 32 -14.09 -6.05 21.00
N GLN A 33 -15.27 -6.09 21.60
CA GLN A 33 -15.86 -7.30 22.16
C GLN A 33 -16.52 -8.14 21.07
N ALA A 34 -16.76 -9.42 21.35
CA ALA A 34 -17.62 -10.20 20.47
C ALA A 34 -19.07 -9.69 20.61
N THR A 35 -19.66 -9.23 19.51
CA THR A 35 -20.99 -8.63 19.50
C THR A 35 -22.10 -9.68 19.52
N ARG A 36 -21.80 -10.92 19.11
CA ARG A 36 -22.76 -12.01 18.99
C ARG A 36 -22.15 -13.36 19.40
N PRO A 37 -22.89 -14.22 20.11
CA PRO A 37 -22.48 -15.61 20.29
C PRO A 37 -22.54 -16.34 18.94
N CYS A 38 -21.38 -16.74 18.41
CA CYS A 38 -21.29 -17.51 17.18
C CYS A 38 -21.31 -19.02 17.47
N GLN A 39 -22.13 -19.79 16.76
CA GLN A 39 -22.02 -21.24 16.74
C GLN A 39 -20.87 -21.65 15.81
N ILE A 40 -19.73 -22.01 16.41
CA ILE A 40 -18.52 -22.34 15.68
C ILE A 40 -18.63 -23.79 15.17
N SER A 41 -18.82 -23.95 13.86
CA SER A 41 -18.78 -25.26 13.20
C SER A 41 -17.34 -25.79 13.05
N ASP A 42 -17.18 -27.10 12.82
CA ASP A 42 -15.87 -27.71 12.57
C ASP A 42 -15.18 -27.11 11.32
N ALA A 43 -15.97 -26.77 10.29
CA ALA A 43 -15.46 -26.12 9.09
C ALA A 43 -14.91 -24.71 9.38
N MET A 44 -15.57 -23.95 10.27
CA MET A 44 -15.08 -22.64 10.71
C MET A 44 -13.81 -22.79 11.56
N ARG A 45 -13.81 -23.76 12.49
CA ARG A 45 -12.67 -24.06 13.35
C ARG A 45 -11.43 -24.46 12.55
N ALA A 46 -11.60 -25.22 11.46
CA ALA A 46 -10.50 -25.61 10.57
C ALA A 46 -9.77 -24.42 9.92
N ARG A 47 -10.45 -23.26 9.81
CA ARG A 47 -9.87 -22.02 9.27
C ARG A 47 -9.26 -21.14 10.36
N MET A 48 -9.51 -21.41 11.64
CA MET A 48 -9.09 -20.58 12.77
C MET A 48 -7.71 -21.01 13.30
N LYS A 49 -6.96 -20.07 13.84
CA LYS A 49 -5.69 -20.31 14.56
C LYS A 49 -5.91 -20.45 16.06
N LEU A 50 -6.93 -19.77 16.60
CA LEU A 50 -7.22 -19.67 18.02
C LEU A 50 -8.71 -19.93 18.28
N GLU A 51 -8.98 -20.54 19.43
CA GLU A 51 -10.32 -20.57 20.00
C GLU A 51 -10.78 -19.15 20.39
N PRO A 52 -12.02 -18.76 20.13
CA PRO A 52 -12.52 -17.45 20.54
C PRO A 52 -12.46 -17.28 22.06
N GLY A 53 -11.87 -16.18 22.49
CA GLY A 53 -11.66 -15.88 23.91
C GLY A 53 -10.37 -16.42 24.49
N SER A 54 -9.49 -17.02 23.68
CA SER A 54 -8.09 -17.28 24.05
C SER A 54 -7.41 -16.00 24.56
N PRO A 55 -6.49 -16.08 25.54
CA PRO A 55 -5.71 -14.94 26.05
C PRO A 55 -4.57 -14.52 25.10
N GLN A 56 -4.77 -14.75 23.80
CA GLN A 56 -3.81 -14.52 22.74
C GLN A 56 -4.48 -13.76 21.61
N THR A 57 -3.70 -12.94 20.93
CA THR A 57 -4.15 -12.12 19.82
C THR A 57 -3.41 -12.52 18.55
N VAL A 58 -4.11 -12.44 17.42
CA VAL A 58 -3.51 -12.62 16.08
C VAL A 58 -3.29 -11.24 15.47
N CYS A 59 -2.10 -10.98 14.90
CA CYS A 59 -1.91 -9.78 14.10
C CYS A 59 -2.74 -9.87 12.82
N PRO A 60 -3.62 -8.90 12.52
CA PRO A 60 -4.47 -8.97 11.33
C PRO A 60 -3.67 -8.87 10.03
N TYR A 61 -2.45 -8.32 10.05
CA TYR A 61 -1.64 -8.08 8.85
C TYR A 61 -0.62 -9.18 8.57
N SER A 62 0.10 -9.65 9.61
CA SER A 62 1.15 -10.68 9.46
C SER A 62 0.73 -12.07 9.90
N GLY A 63 -0.38 -12.20 10.63
CA GLY A 63 -0.86 -13.47 11.15
C GLY A 63 -0.05 -14.05 12.30
N ILE A 64 0.93 -13.32 12.86
CA ILE A 64 1.65 -13.75 14.06
C ILE A 64 0.69 -13.87 15.25
N VAL A 65 0.91 -14.87 16.08
CA VAL A 65 0.14 -15.12 17.31
C VAL A 65 1.07 -14.86 18.48
N ALA A 66 0.60 -14.07 19.44
CA ALA A 66 1.30 -13.78 20.69
C ALA A 66 0.30 -13.49 21.81
N ASP A 67 0.78 -13.42 23.05
CA ASP A 67 -0.08 -13.16 24.20
C ASP A 67 -0.64 -11.73 24.17
N ASP A 68 -1.82 -11.51 24.76
CA ASP A 68 -2.53 -10.22 24.66
C ASP A 68 -1.70 -9.02 25.16
N ASP A 69 -0.80 -9.22 26.11
CA ASP A 69 0.07 -8.19 26.68
C ASP A 69 1.20 -7.77 25.73
N GLU A 70 1.66 -8.68 24.87
CA GLU A 70 2.63 -8.39 23.80
C GLU A 70 2.05 -7.44 22.76
N PHE A 71 0.72 -7.43 22.58
CA PHE A 71 0.02 -6.51 21.70
C PHE A 71 -0.37 -5.18 22.35
N THR A 72 0.06 -4.92 23.60
CA THR A 72 -0.25 -3.66 24.29
C THR A 72 0.29 -2.46 23.51
N HIS A 73 -0.55 -1.47 23.23
CA HIS A 73 -0.12 -0.27 22.54
C HIS A 73 0.89 0.51 23.39
N PRO A 74 2.01 1.01 22.82
CA PRO A 74 3.01 1.78 23.56
C PRO A 74 2.40 2.95 24.36
N ASP A 75 1.50 3.72 23.74
CA ASP A 75 0.80 4.84 24.38
C ASP A 75 -0.10 4.42 25.56
N ASP A 76 -0.58 3.17 25.60
CA ASP A 76 -1.37 2.65 26.74
C ASP A 76 -0.45 2.34 27.93
N ARG A 77 0.79 1.91 27.68
CA ARG A 77 1.80 1.74 28.74
C ARG A 77 2.16 3.09 29.37
N GLU A 78 2.36 4.10 28.54
CA GLU A 78 2.62 5.47 29.01
C GLU A 78 1.42 6.02 29.80
N ALA A 79 0.20 5.81 29.30
CA ALA A 79 -1.03 6.20 29.99
C ALA A 79 -1.15 5.57 31.39
N ALA A 80 -0.86 4.26 31.50
CA ALA A 80 -0.89 3.56 32.78
C ALA A 80 0.13 4.11 33.77
N ILE A 81 1.36 4.43 33.32
CA ILE A 81 2.40 5.04 34.16
C ILE A 81 1.94 6.42 34.68
N GLU A 82 1.34 7.25 33.84
CA GLU A 82 0.86 8.57 34.23
C GLU A 82 -0.33 8.51 35.20
N ILE A 83 -1.24 7.54 35.03
CA ILE A 83 -2.31 7.28 35.99
C ILE A 83 -1.73 6.86 37.35
N ALA A 84 -0.75 5.95 37.36
CA ALA A 84 -0.11 5.48 38.60
C ALA A 84 0.62 6.62 39.32
N LYS A 85 1.36 7.47 38.59
CA LYS A 85 2.00 8.67 39.15
C LYS A 85 0.97 9.63 39.74
N HIS A 86 -0.11 9.91 39.03
CA HIS A 86 -1.17 10.80 39.51
C HIS A 86 -1.79 10.29 40.80
N ALA A 87 -2.11 9.00 40.88
CA ALA A 87 -2.64 8.36 42.08
C ALA A 87 -1.64 8.43 43.25
N ALA A 88 -0.36 8.11 43.03
CA ALA A 88 0.67 8.19 44.06
C ALA A 88 0.85 9.62 44.61
N PHE A 89 0.86 10.63 43.74
CA PHE A 89 0.92 12.02 44.17
C PHE A 89 -0.33 12.44 44.96
N ALA A 90 -1.52 12.01 44.52
CA ALA A 90 -2.75 12.30 45.24
C ALA A 90 -2.76 11.68 46.65
N ASP A 91 -2.27 10.44 46.80
CA ASP A 91 -2.17 9.76 48.09
C ASP A 91 -1.14 10.43 49.01
N MET A 92 0.01 10.86 48.47
CA MET A 92 1.01 11.62 49.23
C MET A 92 0.45 12.96 49.71
N GLU A 93 -0.24 13.70 48.83
CA GLU A 93 -0.89 14.96 49.18
C GLU A 93 -1.96 14.75 50.27
N GLU A 94 -2.72 13.65 50.19
CA GLU A 94 -3.72 13.27 51.19
C GLU A 94 -3.08 12.95 52.54
N GLN A 95 -2.01 12.17 52.58
CA GLN A 95 -1.32 11.83 53.83
C GLN A 95 -0.69 13.06 54.49
N VAL A 96 0.01 13.90 53.72
CA VAL A 96 0.61 15.14 54.23
C VAL A 96 -0.48 16.04 54.80
N ARG A 97 -1.62 16.16 54.10
CA ARG A 97 -2.78 16.89 54.60
C ARG A 97 -3.32 16.30 55.90
N GLY A 98 -3.55 14.99 55.97
CA GLY A 98 -4.02 14.33 57.19
C GLY A 98 -3.08 14.56 58.39
N MET A 99 -1.77 14.62 58.16
CA MET A 99 -0.79 14.99 59.19
C MET A 99 -0.91 16.47 59.61
N LEU A 100 -1.06 17.39 58.66
CA LEU A 100 -1.22 18.83 58.93
C LEU A 100 -2.54 19.14 59.66
N GLU A 101 -3.65 18.53 59.26
CA GLU A 101 -4.93 18.63 59.97
C GLU A 101 -4.84 18.03 61.39
N GLY A 102 -4.12 16.90 61.54
CA GLY A 102 -3.86 16.27 62.83
C GLY A 102 -3.02 17.14 63.79
N LEU A 103 -2.09 17.93 63.26
CA LEU A 103 -1.30 18.91 64.01
C LEU A 103 -2.18 20.07 64.51
N GLY A 104 -3.08 20.58 63.67
CA GLY A 104 -4.04 21.61 64.06
C GLY A 104 -4.99 21.17 65.18
N ARG A 105 -5.42 19.89 65.18
CA ARG A 105 -6.31 19.32 66.20
C ARG A 105 -5.66 19.04 67.56
N ARG A 106 -4.31 18.97 67.64
CA ARG A 106 -3.57 18.64 68.87
C ARG A 106 -3.16 19.86 69.71
N GLN A 107 -3.66 21.07 69.41
CA GLN A 107 -3.38 22.25 70.24
C GLN A 107 -4.05 22.14 71.63
N PRO A 108 -3.32 22.39 72.74
CA PRO A 108 -3.90 22.38 74.08
C PRO A 108 -4.85 23.57 74.31
N ARG A 109 -5.94 23.34 75.05
CA ARG A 109 -7.02 24.31 75.31
C ARG A 109 -6.60 25.67 75.94
N ASN A 110 -5.36 25.80 76.43
CA ASN A 110 -4.81 27.00 77.08
C ASN A 110 -3.65 27.67 76.32
N SER A 111 -3.48 27.43 75.00
CA SER A 111 -2.44 28.08 74.20
C SER A 111 -2.80 29.54 73.85
N MET A 112 -1.89 30.49 74.08
CA MET A 112 -2.05 31.93 73.74
C MET A 112 -1.82 32.24 72.25
N LEU A 113 -1.48 31.25 71.42
CA LEU A 113 -1.25 31.40 69.97
C LEU A 113 -2.09 30.34 69.23
N LYS A 114 -3.07 30.80 68.44
CA LYS A 114 -3.92 29.96 67.59
C LYS A 114 -3.26 29.83 66.22
N ILE A 115 -2.87 28.62 65.84
CA ILE A 115 -2.31 28.35 64.51
C ILE A 115 -3.44 27.77 63.67
N GLU A 116 -4.04 28.60 62.82
CA GLU A 116 -5.00 28.14 61.81
C GLU A 116 -4.22 27.66 60.58
N VAL A 117 -4.27 26.35 60.32
CA VAL A 117 -3.69 25.76 59.12
C VAL A 117 -4.78 25.71 58.05
N ASP A 118 -4.72 26.62 57.08
CA ASP A 118 -5.60 26.62 55.91
C ASP A 118 -5.05 25.68 54.83
N THR A 119 -5.59 24.46 54.75
CA THR A 119 -5.25 23.50 53.70
C THR A 119 -6.20 23.66 52.51
N LYS A 120 -5.91 24.60 51.61
CA LYS A 120 -6.68 24.76 50.37
C LYS A 120 -6.52 23.55 49.46
N ARG A 121 -7.64 22.98 49.01
CA ARG A 121 -7.67 21.85 48.06
C ARG A 121 -7.51 22.38 46.64
N ASN A 122 -6.41 22.04 45.97
CA ASN A 122 -6.26 22.28 44.53
C ASN A 122 -6.12 20.93 43.82
N PRO A 123 -7.24 20.25 43.50
CA PRO A 123 -7.19 18.90 42.95
C PRO A 123 -6.53 18.93 41.57
N ARG A 124 -5.43 18.18 41.39
CA ARG A 124 -4.82 18.02 40.08
C ARG A 124 -5.80 17.30 39.15
N PRO A 125 -6.07 17.82 37.94
CA PRO A 125 -6.95 17.15 37.00
C PRO A 125 -6.41 15.75 36.70
N ARG A 126 -7.30 14.76 36.63
CA ARG A 126 -6.92 13.39 36.27
C ARG A 126 -6.42 13.38 34.82
N PRO A 127 -5.32 12.67 34.51
CA PRO A 127 -4.88 12.46 33.14
C PRO A 127 -6.01 11.88 32.28
N ARG A 128 -6.14 12.36 31.04
CA ARG A 128 -7.13 11.89 30.06
C ARG A 128 -6.40 11.45 28.80
N PHE A 129 -6.75 10.28 28.29
CA PHE A 129 -6.18 9.72 27.08
C PHE A 129 -7.32 9.48 26.09
N TYR A 130 -7.26 10.16 24.95
CA TYR A 130 -8.26 10.02 23.90
C TYR A 130 -7.83 8.94 22.89
N ARG A 131 -8.80 8.22 22.36
CA ARG A 131 -8.64 7.20 21.31
C ARG A 131 -9.72 7.45 20.27
N THR A 132 -9.44 7.09 19.01
CA THR A 132 -10.38 7.25 17.90
C THR A 132 -10.57 5.90 17.25
N ASP A 133 -11.79 5.60 16.84
CA ASP A 133 -12.06 4.44 16.01
C ASP A 133 -11.40 4.56 14.63
N LEU A 134 -11.19 3.42 13.98
CA LEU A 134 -10.57 3.36 12.66
C LEU A 134 -11.65 3.34 11.58
N LEU A 135 -11.37 3.93 10.41
CA LEU A 135 -12.35 4.01 9.32
C LEU A 135 -12.84 2.63 8.84
N ARG A 136 -11.97 1.62 8.87
CA ARG A 136 -12.30 0.27 8.43
C ARG A 136 -12.56 -0.63 9.63
N GLU A 137 -13.82 -0.69 10.02
CA GLU A 137 -14.35 -1.53 11.09
C GLU A 137 -15.01 -2.78 10.50
N LEU A 138 -14.83 -3.92 11.16
CA LEU A 138 -15.34 -5.22 10.73
C LEU A 138 -15.80 -6.04 11.94
N GLU A 139 -16.81 -6.87 11.70
CA GLU A 139 -17.22 -7.94 12.60
C GLU A 139 -16.84 -9.27 11.96
N CYS A 140 -16.01 -10.07 12.63
CA CYS A 140 -15.59 -11.36 12.11
C CYS A 140 -16.78 -12.33 12.03
N ASP A 141 -17.06 -12.84 10.84
CA ASP A 141 -18.09 -13.83 10.59
C ASP A 141 -17.75 -15.26 11.07
N HIS A 142 -16.52 -15.49 11.57
CA HIS A 142 -16.13 -16.77 12.18
C HIS A 142 -16.33 -16.79 13.70
N CYS A 143 -15.99 -15.69 14.39
CA CYS A 143 -16.01 -15.64 15.86
C CYS A 143 -16.80 -14.47 16.46
N GLY A 144 -17.41 -13.61 15.64
CA GLY A 144 -18.18 -12.45 16.07
C GLY A 144 -17.33 -11.30 16.63
N ARG A 145 -16.00 -11.37 16.54
CA ARG A 145 -15.09 -10.35 17.06
C ARG A 145 -15.29 -9.05 16.27
N ASP A 146 -15.62 -7.96 16.97
CA ASP A 146 -15.53 -6.61 16.44
C ASP A 146 -14.08 -6.09 16.50
N TYR A 147 -13.61 -5.47 15.43
CA TYR A 147 -12.26 -4.92 15.32
C TYR A 147 -12.17 -3.89 14.20
N GLY A 148 -11.11 -3.09 14.20
CA GLY A 148 -10.82 -2.13 13.14
C GLY A 148 -9.36 -2.19 12.72
N VAL A 149 -9.10 -1.85 11.46
CA VAL A 149 -7.76 -1.87 10.85
C VAL A 149 -7.51 -0.64 9.98
N TYR A 150 -6.25 -0.32 9.70
CA TYR A 150 -5.86 0.79 8.82
C TYR A 150 -5.78 0.38 7.35
N ALA A 151 -5.37 -0.85 7.10
CA ALA A 151 -5.21 -1.43 5.78
C ALA A 151 -5.99 -2.74 5.69
N ILE A 152 -5.94 -3.40 4.54
CA ILE A 152 -6.54 -4.73 4.35
C ILE A 152 -5.91 -5.68 5.37
N GLY A 153 -6.76 -6.24 6.24
CA GLY A 153 -6.37 -7.33 7.14
C GLY A 153 -6.49 -8.65 6.40
N LEU A 154 -5.55 -9.56 6.63
CA LEU A 154 -5.59 -10.93 6.12
C LEU A 154 -6.23 -11.90 7.11
N PHE A 155 -6.17 -11.60 8.41
CA PHE A 155 -6.67 -12.46 9.47
C PHE A 155 -7.56 -11.71 10.46
N CYS A 156 -8.53 -12.42 11.05
CA CYS A 156 -9.25 -11.95 12.22
C CYS A 156 -8.29 -11.88 13.41
N PRO A 157 -8.22 -10.76 14.15
CA PRO A 157 -7.31 -10.65 15.28
C PRO A 157 -7.74 -11.45 16.52
N GLY A 158 -9.01 -11.90 16.57
CA GLY A 158 -9.51 -12.75 17.66
C GLY A 158 -9.28 -14.25 17.45
N CYS A 159 -9.66 -14.79 16.29
CA CYS A 159 -9.54 -16.23 16.02
C CYS A 159 -8.49 -16.61 14.98
N GLY A 160 -7.92 -15.64 14.26
CA GLY A 160 -6.94 -15.89 13.20
C GLY A 160 -7.51 -16.45 11.89
N ALA A 161 -8.83 -16.56 11.75
CA ALA A 161 -9.44 -16.97 10.47
C ALA A 161 -9.14 -15.97 9.35
N PRO A 162 -8.90 -16.43 8.10
CA PRO A 162 -8.83 -15.54 6.95
C PRO A 162 -10.09 -14.68 6.85
N ASN A 163 -9.90 -13.40 6.54
CA ASN A 163 -10.98 -12.43 6.42
C ASN A 163 -10.86 -11.55 5.16
N LEU A 164 -10.00 -11.94 4.21
CA LEU A 164 -9.75 -11.17 2.99
C LEU A 164 -11.07 -10.93 2.24
N ARG A 165 -11.91 -11.97 2.14
CA ARG A 165 -13.24 -11.85 1.52
C ARG A 165 -14.14 -10.85 2.21
N LEU A 166 -14.05 -10.73 3.54
CA LEU A 166 -14.88 -9.83 4.33
C LEU A 166 -14.45 -8.37 4.12
N HIS A 167 -13.13 -8.12 4.02
CA HIS A 167 -12.62 -6.80 3.67
C HIS A 167 -13.09 -6.37 2.30
N PHE A 168 -13.00 -7.26 1.30
CA PHE A 168 -13.41 -6.91 -0.06
C PHE A 168 -14.93 -6.76 -0.20
N ALA A 169 -15.72 -7.60 0.46
CA ALA A 169 -17.18 -7.49 0.45
C ALA A 169 -17.66 -6.12 0.95
N ARG A 170 -16.99 -5.56 1.96
CA ARG A 170 -17.27 -4.19 2.41
C ARG A 170 -16.99 -3.14 1.34
N GLU A 171 -15.93 -3.31 0.55
CA GLU A 171 -15.65 -2.41 -0.57
C GLU A 171 -16.72 -2.56 -1.68
N VAL A 172 -17.20 -3.79 -1.93
CA VAL A 172 -18.35 -4.03 -2.83
C VAL A 172 -19.61 -3.31 -2.35
N ASP A 173 -19.92 -3.35 -1.05
CA ASP A 173 -21.07 -2.64 -0.48
C ASP A 173 -20.95 -1.11 -0.64
N LEU A 174 -19.73 -0.56 -0.48
CA LEU A 174 -19.48 0.87 -0.68
C LEU A 174 -19.60 1.28 -2.15
N VAL A 175 -19.11 0.45 -3.06
CA VAL A 175 -19.29 0.64 -4.51
C VAL A 175 -20.77 0.61 -4.87
N ASP A 176 -21.54 -0.36 -4.36
CA ASP A 176 -22.97 -0.42 -4.62
C ASP A 176 -23.70 0.82 -4.09
N ALA A 177 -23.34 1.33 -2.91
CA ALA A 177 -23.89 2.58 -2.39
C ALA A 177 -23.57 3.78 -3.29
N GLN A 178 -22.36 3.86 -3.88
CA GLN A 178 -22.02 4.90 -4.85
C GLN A 178 -22.86 4.80 -6.13
N VAL A 179 -23.05 3.58 -6.63
CA VAL A 179 -23.89 3.34 -7.81
C VAL A 179 -25.35 3.71 -7.52
N GLN A 180 -25.88 3.33 -6.36
CA GLN A 180 -27.24 3.73 -5.93
C GLN A 180 -27.39 5.26 -5.81
N LEU A 181 -26.36 5.96 -5.31
CA LEU A 181 -26.36 7.42 -5.26
C LEU A 181 -26.40 8.02 -6.66
N ALA A 182 -25.64 7.46 -7.61
CA ALA A 182 -25.66 7.90 -9.01
C ALA A 182 -27.03 7.66 -9.67
N ASP A 183 -27.61 6.46 -9.48
CA ASP A 183 -28.92 6.08 -10.02
C ASP A 183 -30.07 6.95 -9.46
N ALA A 184 -29.91 7.49 -8.24
CA ALA A 184 -30.91 8.31 -7.56
C ALA A 184 -30.85 9.81 -7.94
N LEU A 185 -29.85 10.25 -8.71
CA LEU A 185 -29.74 11.65 -9.13
C LEU A 185 -30.79 12.03 -10.17
N ASP A 186 -31.22 13.28 -10.13
CA ASP A 186 -32.10 13.83 -11.17
C ASP A 186 -31.43 13.73 -12.55
N PRO A 187 -32.19 13.50 -13.64
CA PRO A 187 -31.65 13.44 -15.00
C PRO A 187 -30.86 14.68 -15.43
N ASP A 188 -31.17 15.85 -14.87
CA ASP A 188 -30.45 17.10 -15.12
C ASP A 188 -29.02 17.11 -14.53
N LEU A 189 -28.65 16.10 -13.73
CA LEU A 189 -27.34 15.91 -13.11
C LEU A 189 -26.55 14.75 -13.73
N GLU A 190 -26.79 14.44 -15.01
CA GLU A 190 -26.17 13.33 -15.76
C GLU A 190 -24.63 13.30 -15.65
N GLU A 191 -23.95 14.46 -15.76
CA GLU A 191 -22.49 14.51 -15.63
C GLU A 191 -22.00 14.09 -14.24
N LEU A 192 -22.74 14.47 -13.19
CA LEU A 192 -22.39 14.08 -11.82
C LEU A 192 -22.63 12.58 -11.62
N ALA A 193 -23.75 12.04 -12.13
CA ALA A 193 -24.02 10.61 -12.10
C ALA A 193 -22.92 9.81 -12.83
N TYR A 194 -22.52 10.26 -14.02
CA TYR A 194 -21.42 9.66 -14.78
C TYR A 194 -20.10 9.64 -14.00
N ARG A 195 -19.74 10.76 -13.34
CA ARG A 195 -18.52 10.83 -12.50
C ARG A 195 -18.58 9.92 -11.29
N LEU A 196 -19.74 9.80 -10.64
CA LEU A 196 -19.93 8.88 -9.52
C LEU A 196 -19.76 7.42 -9.96
N LEU A 197 -20.33 7.04 -11.12
CA LEU A 197 -20.14 5.71 -11.70
C LEU A 197 -18.68 5.45 -12.09
N GLY A 198 -17.99 6.45 -12.64
CA GLY A 198 -16.56 6.37 -12.94
C GLY A 198 -15.71 6.14 -11.69
N ASN A 199 -15.99 6.86 -10.61
CA ASN A 199 -15.31 6.68 -9.32
C ASN A 199 -15.62 5.29 -8.72
N ALA A 200 -16.88 4.85 -8.77
CA ALA A 200 -17.28 3.54 -8.28
C ALA A 200 -16.54 2.41 -9.02
N HIS A 201 -16.38 2.54 -10.35
CA HIS A 201 -15.57 1.62 -11.15
C HIS A 201 -14.09 1.61 -10.74
N GLU A 202 -13.49 2.79 -10.56
CA GLU A 202 -12.09 2.92 -10.12
C GLU A 202 -11.87 2.37 -8.71
N ASP A 203 -12.84 2.53 -7.81
CA ASP A 203 -12.80 2.00 -6.45
C ASP A 203 -12.79 0.47 -6.43
N VAL A 204 -13.57 -0.20 -7.30
CA VAL A 204 -13.50 -1.67 -7.47
C VAL A 204 -12.08 -2.08 -7.85
N LEU A 205 -11.50 -1.46 -8.87
CA LEU A 205 -10.17 -1.82 -9.36
C LEU A 205 -9.09 -1.56 -8.29
N THR A 206 -9.16 -0.41 -7.63
CA THR A 206 -8.18 -0.01 -6.61
C THR A 206 -8.23 -0.93 -5.40
N ALA A 207 -9.44 -1.26 -4.92
CA ALA A 207 -9.62 -2.23 -3.84
C ALA A 207 -9.14 -3.63 -4.25
N PHE A 208 -9.42 -4.04 -5.48
CA PHE A 208 -9.06 -5.37 -5.98
C PHE A 208 -7.54 -5.52 -6.10
N GLU A 209 -6.88 -4.54 -6.69
CA GLU A 209 -5.42 -4.48 -6.77
C GLU A 209 -4.77 -4.48 -5.38
N ALA A 210 -5.26 -3.64 -4.46
CA ALA A 210 -4.71 -3.56 -3.11
C ALA A 210 -4.86 -4.91 -2.37
N THR A 211 -5.97 -5.62 -2.62
CA THR A 211 -6.24 -6.96 -2.07
C THR A 211 -5.26 -7.99 -2.61
N LEU A 212 -5.14 -8.09 -3.94
CA LEU A 212 -4.21 -9.01 -4.60
C LEU A 212 -2.76 -8.76 -4.20
N LYS A 213 -2.38 -7.48 -4.10
CA LYS A 213 -1.03 -7.07 -3.69
C LYS A 213 -0.72 -7.43 -2.25
N THR A 214 -1.62 -7.12 -1.32
CA THR A 214 -1.45 -7.47 0.10
C THR A 214 -1.29 -8.99 0.25
N LEU A 215 -2.13 -9.76 -0.43
CA LEU A 215 -2.07 -11.22 -0.40
C LEU A 215 -0.78 -11.76 -1.00
N TYR A 216 -0.40 -11.31 -2.20
CA TYR A 216 0.81 -11.76 -2.89
C TYR A 216 2.05 -11.50 -2.04
N LEU A 217 2.16 -10.29 -1.45
CA LEU A 217 3.27 -9.95 -0.58
C LEU A 217 3.32 -10.86 0.65
N PHE A 218 2.17 -11.14 1.28
CA PHE A 218 2.11 -12.10 2.39
C PHE A 218 2.52 -13.52 1.99
N GLY A 219 1.98 -14.03 0.87
CA GLY A 219 2.31 -15.35 0.35
C GLY A 219 3.79 -15.48 0.02
N ARG A 220 4.39 -14.45 -0.58
CA ARG A 220 5.83 -14.38 -0.87
C ARG A 220 6.70 -14.43 0.37
N VAL A 221 6.39 -13.63 1.40
CA VAL A 221 7.12 -13.66 2.69
C VAL A 221 7.04 -15.05 3.32
N THR A 222 5.87 -15.70 3.21
CA THR A 222 5.62 -17.01 3.80
C THR A 222 6.35 -18.13 3.05
N ALA A 223 6.31 -18.12 1.71
CA ALA A 223 6.93 -19.14 0.87
C ALA A 223 8.45 -18.99 0.77
N PHE A 224 8.96 -17.75 0.80
CA PHE A 224 10.37 -17.44 0.59
C PHE A 224 10.91 -16.55 1.74
N PRO A 225 10.97 -17.08 2.98
CA PRO A 225 11.40 -16.30 4.13
C PRO A 225 12.84 -15.82 3.97
N GLY A 226 13.08 -14.54 4.26
CA GLY A 226 14.41 -13.92 4.15
C GLY A 226 14.81 -13.50 2.73
N VAL A 227 13.96 -13.73 1.73
CA VAL A 227 14.12 -13.17 0.38
C VAL A 227 13.52 -11.77 0.35
N ASP A 228 14.24 -10.83 -0.26
CA ASP A 228 13.78 -9.44 -0.37
C ASP A 228 12.50 -9.34 -1.21
N MET A 229 11.61 -8.44 -0.78
CA MET A 229 10.30 -8.25 -1.40
C MET A 229 10.43 -7.55 -2.75
N PRO A 230 9.78 -8.08 -3.82
CA PRO A 230 9.75 -7.42 -5.11
C PRO A 230 8.93 -6.13 -5.04
N ARG A 231 9.27 -5.13 -5.86
CA ARG A 231 8.42 -3.95 -6.07
C ARG A 231 7.29 -4.35 -7.02
N VAL A 232 6.08 -4.51 -6.47
CA VAL A 232 4.94 -5.05 -7.24
C VAL A 232 4.19 -3.99 -8.05
N GLY A 233 4.65 -2.73 -8.03
CA GLY A 233 4.11 -1.64 -8.86
C GLY A 233 2.58 -1.62 -8.91
N ASN A 234 2.05 -1.48 -10.13
CA ASN A 234 0.63 -1.63 -10.45
C ASN A 234 0.32 -2.95 -11.17
N ALA A 235 1.07 -4.02 -10.86
CA ALA A 235 1.07 -5.24 -11.66
C ALA A 235 -0.30 -5.96 -11.70
N PHE A 236 -1.19 -5.70 -10.75
CA PHE A 236 -2.53 -6.30 -10.70
C PHE A 236 -3.60 -5.49 -11.43
N GLN A 237 -3.23 -4.36 -12.04
CA GLN A 237 -4.04 -3.70 -13.08
C GLN A 237 -3.81 -4.32 -14.47
N ASN A 238 -3.23 -5.52 -14.51
CA ASN A 238 -3.07 -6.33 -15.70
C ASN A 238 -3.20 -7.81 -15.31
N VAL A 239 -4.10 -8.54 -15.97
CA VAL A 239 -4.44 -9.91 -15.62
C VAL A 239 -3.23 -10.83 -15.81
N GLU A 240 -2.55 -10.73 -16.95
CA GLU A 240 -1.42 -11.57 -17.32
C GLU A 240 -0.21 -11.36 -16.38
N ARG A 241 0.08 -10.11 -16.00
CA ARG A 241 1.12 -9.79 -15.02
C ARG A 241 0.77 -10.31 -13.64
N GLY A 242 -0.50 -10.18 -13.24
CA GLY A 242 -1.00 -10.78 -12.01
C GLY A 242 -0.80 -12.30 -11.98
N GLN A 243 -1.15 -13.00 -13.07
CA GLN A 243 -0.94 -14.45 -13.20
C GLN A 243 0.54 -14.82 -13.12
N LYS A 244 1.43 -14.10 -13.81
CA LYS A 244 2.87 -14.34 -13.77
C LYS A 244 3.44 -14.21 -12.36
N LEU A 245 3.01 -13.21 -11.59
CA LEU A 245 3.46 -13.03 -10.20
C LEU A 245 2.97 -14.17 -9.31
N PHE A 246 1.68 -14.49 -9.36
CA PHE A 246 1.11 -15.56 -8.52
C PHE A 246 1.58 -16.97 -8.93
N ALA A 247 2.06 -17.16 -10.16
CA ALA A 247 2.70 -18.41 -10.59
C ALA A 247 3.94 -18.76 -9.74
N GLU A 248 4.66 -17.76 -9.19
CA GLU A 248 5.75 -17.98 -8.23
C GLU A 248 5.28 -18.64 -6.92
N LEU A 249 3.99 -18.49 -6.60
CA LEU A 249 3.31 -19.15 -5.47
C LEU A 249 2.57 -20.42 -5.89
N SER A 250 2.79 -20.91 -7.13
CA SER A 250 2.07 -22.03 -7.74
C SER A 250 0.54 -21.84 -7.72
N LEU A 251 0.10 -20.61 -8.00
CA LEU A 251 -1.30 -20.20 -7.94
C LEU A 251 -1.70 -19.45 -9.22
N ASP A 252 -2.90 -19.70 -9.73
CA ASP A 252 -3.59 -18.77 -10.65
C ASP A 252 -4.68 -18.05 -9.85
N PRO A 253 -4.56 -16.72 -9.63
CA PRO A 253 -5.52 -15.99 -8.81
C PRO A 253 -6.90 -15.93 -9.49
N TYR A 254 -6.98 -16.12 -10.81
CA TYR A 254 -8.23 -16.04 -11.57
C TYR A 254 -8.83 -17.42 -11.88
N ALA A 255 -8.33 -18.50 -11.24
CA ALA A 255 -8.77 -19.87 -11.54
C ALA A 255 -10.28 -20.10 -11.29
N MET A 256 -10.91 -19.28 -10.45
CA MET A 256 -12.36 -19.36 -10.17
C MET A 256 -13.21 -18.74 -11.28
N LEU A 257 -12.60 -18.02 -12.23
CA LEU A 257 -13.31 -17.37 -13.32
C LEU A 257 -13.37 -18.28 -14.55
N ASP A 258 -14.57 -18.39 -15.13
CA ASP A 258 -14.72 -18.97 -16.47
C ASP A 258 -14.11 -18.02 -17.55
N ASP A 259 -14.14 -18.44 -18.81
CA ASP A 259 -13.50 -17.67 -19.90
C ASP A 259 -14.21 -16.34 -20.18
N ASP A 260 -15.55 -16.30 -20.05
CA ASP A 260 -16.33 -15.08 -20.27
C ASP A 260 -16.12 -14.09 -19.11
N GLU A 261 -16.14 -14.58 -17.88
CA GLU A 261 -15.84 -13.79 -16.67
C GLU A 261 -14.41 -13.23 -16.70
N LEU A 262 -13.43 -14.01 -17.16
CA LEU A 262 -12.04 -13.55 -17.28
C LEU A 262 -11.90 -12.50 -18.38
N ALA A 263 -12.57 -12.68 -19.52
CA ALA A 263 -12.60 -11.67 -20.58
C ALA A 263 -13.25 -10.36 -20.09
N ALA A 264 -14.37 -10.44 -19.38
CA ALA A 264 -15.03 -9.29 -18.77
C ALA A 264 -14.16 -8.60 -17.72
N MET A 265 -13.40 -9.36 -16.91
CA MET A 265 -12.43 -8.83 -15.95
C MET A 265 -11.33 -8.03 -16.68
N LYS A 266 -10.74 -8.58 -17.75
CA LYS A 266 -9.72 -7.88 -18.55
C LYS A 266 -10.27 -6.59 -19.14
N LEU A 267 -11.46 -6.63 -19.72
CA LEU A 267 -12.11 -5.46 -20.30
C LEU A 267 -12.34 -4.37 -19.25
N ASN A 268 -12.86 -4.72 -18.07
CA ASN A 268 -13.11 -3.76 -17.00
C ASN A 268 -11.83 -3.15 -16.45
N ILE A 269 -10.76 -3.92 -16.28
CA ILE A 269 -9.46 -3.38 -15.88
C ILE A 269 -8.95 -2.35 -16.90
N GLN A 270 -9.12 -2.60 -18.21
CA GLN A 270 -8.75 -1.64 -19.25
C GLN A 270 -9.68 -0.42 -19.29
N LYS A 271 -10.97 -0.57 -18.97
CA LYS A 271 -11.96 0.52 -18.94
C LYS A 271 -11.51 1.69 -18.05
N ARG A 272 -10.75 1.42 -16.98
CA ARG A 272 -10.18 2.45 -16.09
C ARG A 272 -9.22 3.41 -16.82
N HIS A 273 -8.49 2.96 -17.84
CA HIS A 273 -7.65 3.86 -18.65
C HIS A 273 -8.50 4.92 -19.35
N VAL A 274 -9.63 4.50 -19.91
CA VAL A 274 -10.54 5.40 -20.60
C VAL A 274 -11.22 6.38 -19.63
N ILE A 275 -11.74 5.87 -18.51
CA ILE A 275 -12.45 6.68 -17.50
C ILE A 275 -11.48 7.66 -16.81
N GLY A 276 -10.33 7.17 -16.34
CA GLY A 276 -9.41 7.92 -15.49
C GLY A 276 -8.44 8.84 -16.24
N HIS A 277 -8.12 8.54 -17.51
CA HIS A 277 -7.09 9.28 -18.25
C HIS A 277 -7.58 9.91 -19.56
N ASN A 278 -8.65 9.39 -20.17
CA ASN A 278 -9.19 9.92 -21.44
C ASN A 278 -10.51 10.68 -21.26
N LEU A 279 -10.84 11.13 -20.04
CA LEU A 279 -12.11 11.83 -19.72
C LEU A 279 -13.34 11.01 -20.15
N GLY A 280 -13.24 9.68 -20.12
CA GLY A 280 -14.29 8.79 -20.58
C GLY A 280 -14.35 8.62 -22.10
N VAL A 281 -13.44 9.18 -22.89
CA VAL A 281 -13.45 9.05 -24.36
C VAL A 281 -12.75 7.76 -24.79
N VAL A 282 -13.49 6.87 -25.49
CA VAL A 282 -13.01 5.59 -26.03
C VAL A 282 -11.79 5.80 -26.90
N ASP A 283 -10.68 5.17 -26.51
CA ASP A 283 -9.48 5.08 -27.31
C ASP A 283 -9.46 3.83 -28.20
N ALA A 284 -8.46 3.78 -29.06
CA ALA A 284 -8.21 2.69 -29.99
C ALA A 284 -8.02 1.30 -29.34
N LYS A 285 -7.51 1.26 -28.11
CA LYS A 285 -7.21 0.02 -27.37
C LYS A 285 -8.48 -0.53 -26.73
N PHE A 286 -9.29 0.33 -26.13
CA PHE A 286 -10.59 -0.05 -25.59
C PHE A 286 -11.56 -0.50 -26.68
N ALA A 287 -11.58 0.17 -27.84
CA ALA A 287 -12.41 -0.23 -28.99
C ALA A 287 -12.00 -1.57 -29.62
N GLN A 288 -10.75 -2.03 -29.45
CA GLN A 288 -10.35 -3.38 -29.91
C GLN A 288 -10.80 -4.49 -28.95
N LEU A 289 -11.03 -4.14 -27.68
CA LEU A 289 -11.46 -5.07 -26.63
C LEU A 289 -12.99 -5.07 -26.43
N SER A 290 -13.66 -4.04 -26.94
CA SER A 290 -15.11 -3.88 -26.87
C SER A 290 -15.69 -3.90 -28.29
N ASP A 291 -16.51 -4.90 -28.59
CA ASP A 291 -17.18 -5.02 -29.89
C ASP A 291 -18.26 -3.93 -30.13
N GLU A 292 -18.62 -3.17 -29.08
CA GLU A 292 -19.74 -2.21 -29.09
C GLU A 292 -19.30 -0.75 -29.03
N ALA A 293 -18.04 -0.43 -28.71
CA ALA A 293 -17.58 0.94 -28.45
C ALA A 293 -16.85 1.58 -29.65
N GLY A 294 -17.39 2.68 -30.18
CA GLY A 294 -16.75 3.46 -31.24
C GLY A 294 -15.63 4.37 -30.73
N ILE A 295 -14.50 4.42 -31.45
CA ILE A 295 -13.38 5.33 -31.12
C ILE A 295 -13.87 6.79 -31.12
N GLY A 296 -13.56 7.54 -30.06
CA GLY A 296 -13.95 8.94 -29.91
C GLY A 296 -15.32 9.17 -29.26
N GLU A 297 -16.07 8.10 -28.96
CA GLU A 297 -17.32 8.18 -28.20
C GLU A 297 -17.05 8.21 -26.70
N THR A 298 -18.01 8.65 -25.90
CA THR A 298 -17.91 8.49 -24.43
C THR A 298 -18.25 7.06 -24.07
N VAL A 299 -17.38 6.39 -23.30
CA VAL A 299 -17.64 5.06 -22.75
C VAL A 299 -18.92 5.10 -21.97
N HIS A 300 -19.87 4.26 -22.35
CA HIS A 300 -21.07 4.12 -21.57
C HIS A 300 -20.75 3.39 -20.25
N LEU A 301 -21.04 4.05 -19.13
CA LEU A 301 -20.94 3.45 -17.80
C LEU A 301 -22.32 2.95 -17.38
N VAL A 302 -22.48 1.64 -17.37
CA VAL A 302 -23.70 0.99 -16.90
C VAL A 302 -23.50 0.61 -15.43
N ALA A 303 -24.42 1.04 -14.57
CA ALA A 303 -24.46 0.68 -13.15
C ALA A 303 -24.31 -0.84 -12.92
N GLU A 304 -25.03 -1.63 -13.72
CA GLU A 304 -25.00 -3.09 -13.62
C GLU A 304 -23.63 -3.69 -14.00
N ASP A 305 -22.92 -3.11 -14.96
CA ASP A 305 -21.56 -3.57 -15.32
C ASP A 305 -20.58 -3.37 -14.17
N ILE A 306 -20.69 -2.26 -13.44
CA ILE A 306 -19.84 -1.95 -12.28
C ILE A 306 -20.13 -2.94 -11.14
N ARG A 307 -21.43 -3.20 -10.87
CA ARG A 307 -21.83 -4.22 -9.90
C ARG A 307 -21.34 -5.61 -10.31
N LEU A 308 -21.43 -5.96 -11.60
CA LEU A 308 -20.90 -7.22 -12.12
C LEU A 308 -19.39 -7.30 -11.94
N PHE A 309 -18.65 -6.25 -12.27
CA PHE A 309 -17.20 -6.18 -12.06
C PHE A 309 -16.83 -6.39 -10.58
N ALA A 310 -17.54 -5.73 -9.67
CA ALA A 310 -17.35 -5.91 -8.23
C ALA A 310 -17.61 -7.35 -7.77
N ARG A 311 -18.69 -7.98 -8.26
CA ARG A 311 -19.02 -9.38 -7.96
C ARG A 311 -18.00 -10.38 -8.53
N THR A 312 -17.53 -10.15 -9.76
CA THR A 312 -16.49 -11.00 -10.38
C THR A 312 -15.17 -10.87 -9.62
N ALA A 313 -14.81 -9.66 -9.17
CA ALA A 313 -13.65 -9.44 -8.31
C ALA A 313 -13.82 -10.14 -6.94
N GLN A 314 -15.03 -10.10 -6.34
CA GLN A 314 -15.32 -10.82 -5.11
C GLN A 314 -15.13 -12.33 -5.28
N LYS A 315 -15.56 -12.91 -6.39
CA LYS A 315 -15.38 -14.35 -6.69
C LYS A 315 -13.91 -14.77 -6.68
N VAL A 316 -13.02 -13.92 -7.23
CA VAL A 316 -11.57 -14.11 -7.17
C VAL A 316 -11.08 -14.04 -5.71
N VAL A 317 -11.49 -13.01 -4.98
CA VAL A 317 -11.08 -12.83 -3.58
C VAL A 317 -11.55 -13.96 -2.69
N ASP A 318 -12.74 -14.52 -2.92
CA ASP A 318 -13.25 -15.68 -2.18
C ASP A 318 -12.38 -16.91 -2.37
N GLY A 319 -11.93 -17.18 -3.60
CA GLY A 319 -11.00 -18.27 -3.89
C GLY A 319 -9.66 -18.10 -3.19
N LEU A 320 -9.14 -16.88 -3.19
CA LEU A 320 -7.88 -16.51 -2.53
C LEU A 320 -7.98 -16.52 -1.00
N ASP A 321 -9.12 -16.15 -0.43
CA ASP A 321 -9.42 -16.29 0.99
C ASP A 321 -9.49 -17.78 1.40
N GLY A 322 -10.00 -18.64 0.51
CA GLY A 322 -9.91 -20.09 0.63
C GLY A 322 -8.46 -20.58 0.74
N TRP A 323 -7.59 -20.12 -0.17
CA TRP A 323 -6.16 -20.44 -0.15
C TRP A 323 -5.45 -20.03 1.14
N LEU A 324 -5.74 -18.83 1.65
CA LEU A 324 -5.25 -18.40 2.97
C LEU A 324 -5.70 -19.33 4.10
N GLY A 325 -6.88 -19.92 3.97
CA GLY A 325 -7.43 -20.90 4.90
C GLY A 325 -6.91 -22.33 4.72
N GLY A 326 -5.93 -22.54 3.82
CA GLY A 326 -5.36 -23.85 3.53
C GLY A 326 -6.16 -24.69 2.52
N VAL A 327 -7.16 -24.11 1.84
CA VAL A 327 -7.90 -24.77 0.76
C VAL A 327 -7.14 -24.60 -0.55
N ALA A 328 -6.77 -25.69 -1.22
CA ALA A 328 -6.13 -25.62 -2.52
C ALA A 328 -7.07 -24.96 -3.55
N ILE A 329 -6.54 -24.03 -4.35
CA ILE A 329 -7.26 -23.49 -5.51
C ILE A 329 -7.18 -24.55 -6.63
N PRO A 330 -8.32 -24.96 -7.22
CA PRO A 330 -8.30 -25.93 -8.31
C PRO A 330 -7.53 -25.37 -9.51
N PRO A 331 -6.81 -26.21 -10.28
CA PRO A 331 -6.26 -25.78 -11.55
C PRO A 331 -7.41 -25.35 -12.48
N ARG A 332 -7.22 -24.25 -13.20
CA ARG A 332 -8.21 -23.79 -14.18
C ARG A 332 -8.33 -24.82 -15.31
N GLU A 333 -9.49 -25.47 -15.44
CA GLU A 333 -9.81 -26.28 -16.62
C GLU A 333 -9.94 -25.32 -17.81
N ARG A 334 -8.86 -25.14 -18.57
CA ARG A 334 -8.93 -24.40 -19.83
C ARG A 334 -9.90 -25.14 -20.74
N ALA A 335 -10.93 -24.46 -21.25
CA ALA A 335 -11.59 -24.95 -22.45
C ALA A 335 -10.51 -25.20 -23.51
N ALA A 336 -10.56 -26.34 -24.19
CA ALA A 336 -9.55 -26.73 -25.16
C ALA A 336 -9.50 -25.71 -26.31
N SER A 337 -8.72 -24.64 -26.13
CA SER A 337 -8.27 -23.78 -27.21
C SER A 337 -7.21 -24.55 -27.98
N VAL A 338 -7.42 -24.66 -29.29
CA VAL A 338 -6.56 -25.30 -30.28
C VAL A 338 -5.08 -25.14 -29.94
N ASN A 339 -4.38 -26.27 -29.89
CA ASN A 339 -2.94 -26.41 -29.67
C ASN A 339 -2.12 -25.26 -30.27
N GLU A 340 -1.47 -24.48 -29.41
CA GLU A 340 -0.17 -23.86 -29.69
C GLU A 340 0.69 -23.97 -28.43
N GLU A 341 1.07 -25.20 -28.07
CA GLU A 341 2.36 -25.43 -27.42
C GLU A 341 3.44 -25.23 -28.48
N ALA A 342 3.71 -23.97 -28.82
CA ALA A 342 5.02 -23.60 -29.30
C ALA A 342 5.87 -23.29 -28.07
N GLU A 343 7.00 -23.96 -27.92
CA GLU A 343 8.10 -23.49 -27.09
C GLU A 343 8.47 -22.08 -27.57
N MET A 344 7.79 -21.07 -27.02
CA MET A 344 8.03 -19.68 -27.35
C MET A 344 9.29 -19.30 -26.59
N GLU A 345 10.41 -19.12 -27.30
CA GLU A 345 11.56 -18.39 -26.76
C GLU A 345 11.03 -17.11 -26.12
N THR A 346 11.09 -17.03 -24.79
CA THR A 346 10.59 -15.87 -24.05
C THR A 346 11.47 -14.69 -24.40
N THR A 347 11.00 -13.82 -25.30
CA THR A 347 11.70 -12.60 -25.65
C THR A 347 11.83 -11.70 -24.40
N PRO A 348 12.85 -10.83 -24.32
CA PRO A 348 12.98 -9.86 -23.23
C PRO A 348 11.70 -9.02 -23.01
N ALA A 349 11.00 -8.67 -24.10
CA ALA A 349 9.71 -8.00 -24.06
C ALA A 349 8.65 -8.83 -23.31
N ALA A 350 8.52 -10.13 -23.63
CA ALA A 350 7.59 -11.04 -22.98
C ALA A 350 7.91 -11.26 -21.48
N GLY A 351 9.20 -11.26 -21.13
CA GLY A 351 9.67 -11.31 -19.74
C GLY A 351 9.27 -10.08 -18.93
N MET A 352 9.23 -8.90 -19.56
CA MET A 352 8.79 -7.65 -18.95
C MET A 352 7.26 -7.45 -19.00
N GLY A 353 6.55 -8.24 -19.80
CA GLY A 353 5.11 -8.05 -20.02
C GLY A 353 4.79 -6.85 -20.91
N LEU A 354 5.75 -6.42 -21.74
CA LEU A 354 5.60 -5.35 -22.74
C LEU A 354 5.41 -5.95 -24.13
N SER A 355 4.75 -5.21 -25.02
CA SER A 355 4.84 -5.48 -26.46
C SER A 355 6.28 -5.31 -26.95
N GLU A 356 6.63 -5.98 -28.05
CA GLU A 356 7.96 -5.87 -28.64
C GLU A 356 8.28 -4.41 -29.03
N LEU A 357 7.27 -3.67 -29.49
CA LEU A 357 7.43 -2.25 -29.82
C LEU A 357 7.63 -1.39 -28.57
N ALA A 358 6.86 -1.61 -27.49
CA ALA A 358 7.05 -0.91 -26.23
C ALA A 358 8.41 -1.21 -25.61
N TYR A 359 8.88 -2.46 -25.66
CA TYR A 359 10.22 -2.83 -25.24
C TYR A 359 11.30 -2.10 -26.05
N ARG A 360 11.22 -2.13 -27.38
CA ARG A 360 12.15 -1.41 -28.26
C ARG A 360 12.14 0.09 -28.01
N LEU A 361 10.96 0.68 -27.81
CA LEU A 361 10.81 2.10 -27.48
C LEU A 361 11.44 2.42 -26.11
N GLY A 362 11.19 1.61 -25.09
CA GLY A 362 11.75 1.81 -23.75
C GLY A 362 13.28 1.72 -23.75
N ALA A 363 13.83 0.73 -24.47
CA ALA A 363 15.27 0.58 -24.67
C ALA A 363 15.87 1.80 -25.41
N TRP A 364 15.22 2.23 -26.49
CA TRP A 364 15.65 3.39 -27.25
C TRP A 364 15.61 4.68 -26.40
N LEU A 365 14.55 4.90 -25.62
CA LEU A 365 14.41 6.05 -24.73
C LEU A 365 15.51 6.06 -23.65
N ALA A 366 15.82 4.90 -23.07
CA ALA A 366 16.90 4.79 -22.11
C ALA A 366 18.25 5.18 -22.74
N ASP A 367 18.56 4.65 -23.93
CA ASP A 367 19.83 4.91 -24.61
C ASP A 367 19.97 6.34 -25.14
N ASN A 368 18.86 7.01 -25.49
CA ASN A 368 18.86 8.38 -26.01
C ASN A 368 18.71 9.45 -24.92
N SER A 369 18.60 9.06 -23.65
CA SER A 369 18.68 10.01 -22.55
C SER A 369 20.13 10.42 -22.30
N GLU A 370 20.46 11.70 -22.46
CA GLU A 370 21.82 12.21 -22.25
C GLU A 370 22.25 12.27 -20.78
N ARG A 371 21.29 12.48 -19.87
CA ARG A 371 21.58 12.79 -18.46
C ARG A 371 20.80 11.96 -17.46
N GLY A 372 19.88 11.09 -17.87
CA GLY A 372 19.11 10.26 -16.94
C GLY A 372 18.23 11.08 -15.97
N LEU A 373 17.80 12.26 -16.42
CA LEU A 373 16.94 13.19 -15.67
C LEU A 373 15.50 13.09 -16.17
N PRO A 374 14.49 13.49 -15.36
CA PRO A 374 13.08 13.49 -15.74
C PRO A 374 12.72 14.63 -16.73
N TYR A 375 13.53 14.78 -17.78
CA TYR A 375 13.35 15.78 -18.80
C TYR A 375 12.25 15.42 -19.79
N PRO A 376 11.70 16.44 -20.49
CA PRO A 376 10.85 16.21 -21.65
C PRO A 376 11.57 15.31 -22.66
N ILE A 377 10.83 14.34 -23.18
CA ILE A 377 11.24 13.49 -24.30
C ILE A 377 10.83 14.21 -25.59
N ASP A 378 11.75 14.25 -26.55
CA ASP A 378 11.48 14.82 -27.88
C ASP A 378 10.64 13.85 -28.71
N GLY A 379 9.36 14.17 -28.88
CA GLY A 379 8.41 13.36 -29.65
C GLY A 379 8.71 13.31 -31.15
N ASP A 380 9.37 14.33 -31.71
CA ASP A 380 9.76 14.32 -33.13
C ASP A 380 10.95 13.38 -33.33
N ALA A 381 11.89 13.34 -32.39
CA ALA A 381 12.99 12.38 -32.39
C ALA A 381 12.50 10.93 -32.27
N VAL A 382 11.51 10.68 -31.40
CA VAL A 382 10.85 9.35 -31.30
C VAL A 382 10.17 8.99 -32.62
N THR A 383 9.40 9.91 -33.20
CA THR A 383 8.71 9.68 -34.48
C THR A 383 9.69 9.39 -35.61
N ALA A 384 10.84 10.07 -35.63
CA ALA A 384 11.89 9.83 -36.63
C ALA A 384 12.59 8.48 -36.43
N ALA A 385 12.85 8.07 -35.18
CA ALA A 385 13.50 6.81 -34.86
C ALA A 385 12.62 5.58 -35.15
N PHE A 386 11.30 5.76 -35.11
CA PHE A 386 10.29 4.72 -35.37
C PHE A 386 9.47 5.04 -36.63
N ALA A 387 10.11 5.62 -37.65
CA ALA A 387 9.44 6.04 -38.90
C ALA A 387 8.86 4.88 -39.72
N ASP A 388 9.32 3.65 -39.47
CA ASP A 388 8.80 2.40 -40.03
C ASP A 388 7.52 1.91 -39.33
N THR A 389 7.21 2.48 -38.17
CA THR A 389 6.06 2.11 -37.35
C THR A 389 4.91 3.08 -37.60
N ASN A 390 3.69 2.58 -37.69
CA ASN A 390 2.54 3.47 -37.85
C ASN A 390 2.32 4.29 -36.57
N ALA A 391 1.74 5.49 -36.71
CA ALA A 391 1.61 6.42 -35.58
C ALA A 391 0.75 5.88 -34.43
N ARG A 392 -0.22 5.00 -34.72
CA ARG A 392 -1.11 4.41 -33.72
C ARG A 392 -0.35 3.38 -32.87
N ASP A 393 0.36 2.44 -33.50
CA ASP A 393 1.13 1.43 -32.77
C ASP A 393 2.20 2.09 -31.89
N LEU A 394 2.80 3.19 -32.36
CA LEU A 394 3.77 3.95 -31.58
C LEU A 394 3.12 4.68 -30.40
N GLN A 395 1.89 5.17 -30.54
CA GLN A 395 1.11 5.73 -29.43
C GLN A 395 0.75 4.64 -28.41
N ASP A 396 0.36 3.45 -28.86
CA ASP A 396 0.05 2.31 -27.99
C ASP A 396 1.30 1.88 -27.18
N ALA A 397 2.46 1.83 -27.82
CA ALA A 397 3.74 1.56 -27.15
C ALA A 397 4.11 2.63 -26.11
N VAL A 398 3.84 3.91 -26.40
CA VAL A 398 4.00 5.01 -25.43
C VAL A 398 3.06 4.81 -24.24
N ALA A 399 1.80 4.45 -24.50
CA ALA A 399 0.81 4.21 -23.44
C ALA A 399 1.18 3.00 -22.58
N GLU A 400 1.75 1.94 -23.16
CA GLU A 400 2.28 0.79 -22.40
C GLU A 400 3.41 1.23 -21.45
N LEU A 401 4.38 2.01 -21.95
CA LEU A 401 5.48 2.50 -21.11
C LEU A 401 5.01 3.45 -20.01
N GLU A 402 4.00 4.28 -20.28
CA GLU A 402 3.37 5.12 -19.27
C GLU A 402 2.64 4.28 -18.21
N THR A 403 1.84 3.30 -18.65
CA THR A 403 1.07 2.41 -17.76
C THR A 403 1.99 1.69 -16.77
N ASP A 404 3.16 1.27 -17.26
CA ASP A 404 4.16 0.59 -16.46
C ASP A 404 5.02 1.54 -15.60
N GLY A 405 4.75 2.84 -15.66
CA GLY A 405 5.41 3.86 -14.85
C GLY A 405 6.83 4.18 -15.31
N TYR A 406 7.21 3.82 -16.53
CA TYR A 406 8.51 4.16 -17.11
C TYR A 406 8.59 5.61 -17.59
N ILE A 407 7.46 6.16 -18.05
CA ILE A 407 7.34 7.56 -18.46
C ILE A 407 6.09 8.19 -17.86
N THR A 408 5.96 9.51 -17.98
CA THR A 408 4.65 10.18 -17.93
C THR A 408 4.35 10.74 -19.29
N ALA A 409 3.10 10.66 -19.74
CA ALA A 409 2.64 11.30 -20.95
C ALA A 409 1.47 12.23 -20.64
N ARG A 410 1.36 13.30 -21.42
CA ARG A 410 0.23 14.22 -21.35
C ARG A 410 -0.25 14.50 -22.77
N SER A 411 -1.48 14.10 -23.06
CA SER A 411 -2.12 14.35 -24.34
C SER A 411 -2.22 15.85 -24.63
N MET A 412 -1.91 16.24 -25.86
CA MET A 412 -1.96 17.61 -26.34
C MET A 412 -2.74 17.64 -27.65
N LEU A 413 -3.50 18.72 -27.87
CA LEU A 413 -4.17 18.95 -29.15
C LEU A 413 -3.12 19.15 -30.26
N ASN A 414 -3.33 18.49 -31.40
CA ASN A 414 -2.51 18.58 -32.62
C ASN A 414 -1.05 18.08 -32.53
N THR A 415 -0.71 17.17 -31.60
CA THR A 415 0.60 16.50 -31.58
C THR A 415 0.48 15.02 -31.98
N LYS A 416 1.47 14.48 -32.71
CA LYS A 416 1.49 13.06 -33.11
C LYS A 416 1.72 12.11 -31.94
N LEU A 417 2.54 12.53 -30.98
CA LEU A 417 2.76 11.83 -29.72
C LEU A 417 2.42 12.76 -28.55
N PRO A 418 2.05 12.21 -27.38
CA PRO A 418 1.81 13.01 -26.20
C PRO A 418 3.12 13.65 -25.70
N LEU A 419 2.99 14.65 -24.83
CA LEU A 419 4.13 15.31 -24.21
C LEU A 419 4.69 14.39 -23.11
N MET A 420 5.81 13.75 -23.42
CA MET A 420 6.38 12.69 -22.59
C MET A 420 7.50 13.21 -21.69
N ARG A 421 7.69 12.59 -20.52
CA ARG A 421 8.85 12.79 -19.62
C ARG A 421 9.35 11.47 -19.06
N TYR A 422 10.66 11.38 -18.88
CA TYR A 422 11.30 10.21 -18.26
C TYR A 422 10.92 10.04 -16.78
N ARG A 423 10.83 8.79 -16.31
CA ARG A 423 10.87 8.44 -14.89
C ARG A 423 12.11 7.61 -14.58
N VAL A 424 12.52 7.59 -13.31
CA VAL A 424 13.71 6.84 -12.86
C VAL A 424 13.52 5.32 -13.06
N GLU A 425 12.29 4.84 -12.98
CA GLU A 425 11.93 3.44 -13.22
C GLU A 425 12.32 2.93 -14.61
N LEU A 426 12.27 3.78 -15.64
CA LEU A 426 12.74 3.42 -16.99
C LEU A 426 14.22 3.03 -16.92
N PHE A 427 15.06 3.91 -16.36
CA PHE A 427 16.50 3.68 -16.28
C PHE A 427 16.84 2.50 -15.40
N ALA A 428 16.19 2.36 -14.24
CA ALA A 428 16.40 1.23 -13.34
C ALA A 428 16.10 -0.14 -14.00
N THR A 429 15.24 -0.15 -15.02
CA THR A 429 14.81 -1.37 -15.70
C THR A 429 15.60 -1.62 -16.98
N PHE A 430 15.80 -0.60 -17.82
CA PHE A 430 16.40 -0.74 -19.14
C PHE A 430 17.92 -0.53 -19.16
N ASP A 431 18.51 0.25 -18.23
CA ASP A 431 19.97 0.44 -18.21
C ASP A 431 20.75 -0.88 -18.00
N PRO A 432 20.31 -1.84 -17.17
CA PRO A 432 20.96 -3.15 -17.08
C PRO A 432 20.93 -3.92 -18.40
N LEU A 433 19.88 -3.71 -19.21
CA LEU A 433 19.64 -4.42 -20.46
C LEU A 433 20.39 -3.79 -21.64
N THR A 434 20.46 -2.47 -21.70
CA THR A 434 21.03 -1.75 -22.85
C THR A 434 22.44 -1.22 -22.60
N ARG A 435 22.79 -0.89 -21.36
CA ARG A 435 24.06 -0.24 -20.99
C ARG A 435 24.97 -1.07 -20.10
N GLY A 436 24.46 -2.15 -19.50
CA GLY A 436 25.19 -2.96 -18.53
C GLY A 436 25.47 -2.24 -17.20
N THR A 437 24.80 -1.11 -16.95
CA THR A 437 24.83 -0.37 -15.67
C THR A 437 23.51 -0.58 -14.94
N ASP A 438 23.53 -0.72 -13.62
CA ASP A 438 22.31 -0.89 -12.82
C ASP A 438 22.18 0.27 -11.84
N PRO A 439 21.25 1.22 -12.07
CA PRO A 439 21.03 2.37 -11.20
C PRO A 439 20.78 2.00 -9.73
N THR A 440 20.23 0.82 -9.44
CA THR A 440 20.00 0.34 -8.07
C THR A 440 21.31 -0.09 -7.42
N LEU A 441 22.15 -0.85 -8.13
CA LEU A 441 23.47 -1.25 -7.64
C LEU A 441 24.46 -0.08 -7.61
N ASP A 442 24.34 0.86 -8.54
CA ASP A 442 25.13 2.08 -8.56
C ASP A 442 24.73 2.99 -7.37
N ALA A 443 23.44 3.06 -7.02
CA ALA A 443 22.99 3.78 -5.82
C ALA A 443 23.62 3.23 -4.53
N VAL A 444 23.91 1.93 -4.45
CA VAL A 444 24.62 1.31 -3.32
C VAL A 444 26.05 1.84 -3.21
N THR A 445 26.73 1.98 -4.35
CA THR A 445 28.07 2.56 -4.39
C THR A 445 28.03 4.03 -3.98
N LEU A 446 27.05 4.81 -4.48
CA LEU A 446 26.86 6.20 -4.06
C LEU A 446 26.50 6.34 -2.58
N ALA A 447 25.73 5.41 -2.02
CA ALA A 447 25.42 5.40 -0.59
C ALA A 447 26.70 5.26 0.25
N GLY A 448 27.63 4.39 -0.16
CA GLY A 448 28.93 4.24 0.47
C GLY A 448 29.73 5.54 0.46
N LEU A 449 29.84 6.18 -0.71
CA LEU A 449 30.54 7.45 -0.88
C LEU A 449 29.89 8.59 -0.08
N ALA A 450 28.55 8.63 -0.02
CA ALA A 450 27.78 9.63 0.71
C ALA A 450 27.97 9.54 2.23
N LEU A 451 28.19 8.34 2.77
CA LEU A 451 28.44 8.12 4.20
C LEU A 451 29.81 8.67 4.67
N GLU A 452 30.72 8.97 3.75
CA GLU A 452 32.02 9.55 4.07
C GLU A 452 31.97 11.08 4.28
N PHE A 453 30.84 11.72 4.01
CA PHE A 453 30.66 13.16 4.24
C PHE A 453 30.32 13.43 5.70
N GLU A 454 31.06 14.33 6.35
CA GLU A 454 30.87 14.68 7.77
C GLU A 454 29.64 15.57 8.02
N SER A 455 29.19 16.32 7.01
CA SER A 455 28.03 17.21 7.06
C SER A 455 27.12 16.97 5.85
N GLY A 456 26.22 17.92 5.51
CA GLY A 456 25.35 17.77 4.34
C GLY A 456 26.12 17.38 3.07
N VAL A 457 25.54 16.50 2.27
CA VAL A 457 26.15 16.00 1.03
C VAL A 457 25.85 16.98 -0.09
N ASN A 458 26.89 17.62 -0.62
CA ASN A 458 26.81 18.36 -1.88
C ASN A 458 26.87 17.35 -3.03
N VAL A 459 25.89 17.42 -3.94
CA VAL A 459 25.75 16.43 -5.01
C VAL A 459 26.85 16.54 -6.06
N ALA A 460 27.35 17.76 -6.35
CA ALA A 460 28.45 17.93 -7.29
C ALA A 460 29.74 17.29 -6.76
N ASP A 461 29.98 17.39 -5.46
CA ASP A 461 31.14 16.75 -4.81
C ASP A 461 30.99 15.23 -4.79
N LEU A 462 29.79 14.72 -4.49
CA LEU A 462 29.48 13.29 -4.56
C LEU A 462 29.67 12.73 -5.98
N HIS A 463 29.23 13.49 -6.99
CA HIS A 463 29.41 13.15 -8.40
C HIS A 463 30.88 13.09 -8.78
N ALA A 464 31.65 14.13 -8.46
CA ALA A 464 33.09 14.17 -8.70
C ALA A 464 33.81 12.98 -8.04
N LYS A 465 33.39 12.60 -6.84
CA LYS A 465 33.94 11.46 -6.09
C LYS A 465 33.60 10.10 -6.70
N SER A 466 32.44 9.97 -7.35
CA SER A 466 32.05 8.74 -8.05
C SER A 466 32.89 8.48 -9.31
N GLY A 467 33.38 9.55 -9.95
CA GLY A 467 34.09 9.47 -11.23
C GLY A 467 33.22 9.01 -12.41
N TRP A 468 31.89 9.00 -12.24
CA TRP A 468 30.95 8.58 -13.29
C TRP A 468 30.59 9.74 -14.21
N ASP A 469 30.04 9.41 -15.37
CA ASP A 469 29.33 10.38 -16.18
C ASP A 469 27.93 10.67 -15.60
N HIS A 470 27.35 11.80 -15.99
CA HIS A 470 26.03 12.23 -15.49
C HIS A 470 24.92 11.21 -15.79
N ARG A 471 24.98 10.49 -16.92
CA ARG A 471 23.91 9.58 -17.34
C ARG A 471 23.85 8.33 -16.48
N ARG A 472 24.99 7.86 -15.99
CA ARG A 472 25.07 6.80 -14.97
C ARG A 472 24.76 7.34 -13.57
N PHE A 473 25.29 8.51 -13.23
CA PHE A 473 25.18 9.09 -11.88
C PHE A 473 23.75 9.50 -11.50
N ASN A 474 23.03 10.19 -12.38
CA ASN A 474 21.75 10.81 -12.03
C ASN A 474 20.61 9.82 -11.72
N PRO A 475 20.43 8.71 -12.47
CA PRO A 475 19.47 7.68 -12.08
C PRO A 475 19.81 7.03 -10.73
N ALA A 476 21.09 6.72 -10.50
CA ALA A 476 21.57 6.16 -9.24
C ALA A 476 21.35 7.12 -8.06
N LEU A 477 21.63 8.42 -8.26
CA LEU A 477 21.32 9.45 -7.27
C LEU A 477 19.83 9.54 -7.00
N SER A 478 18.99 9.48 -8.05
CA SER A 478 17.53 9.52 -7.90
C SER A 478 17.02 8.34 -7.06
N VAL A 479 17.58 7.15 -7.24
CA VAL A 479 17.29 5.97 -6.39
C VAL A 479 17.80 6.20 -4.96
N LEU A 480 19.02 6.71 -4.79
CA LEU A 480 19.62 6.95 -3.48
C LEU A 480 18.78 7.91 -2.62
N VAL A 481 18.35 9.04 -3.19
CA VAL A 481 17.63 10.07 -2.42
C VAL A 481 16.25 9.61 -1.95
N THR A 482 15.64 8.59 -2.58
CA THR A 482 14.40 7.97 -2.07
C THR A 482 14.58 7.29 -0.71
N ARG A 483 15.83 7.02 -0.31
CA ARG A 483 16.17 6.41 0.99
C ARG A 483 16.37 7.44 2.10
N ILE A 484 16.21 8.71 1.76
CA ILE A 484 16.40 9.85 2.66
C ILE A 484 15.05 10.54 2.81
N ASP A 485 14.71 10.96 4.03
CA ASP A 485 13.50 11.75 4.27
C ASP A 485 13.47 13.01 3.38
N ASP A 486 12.35 13.19 2.67
CA ASP A 486 12.16 14.28 1.68
C ASP A 486 12.44 15.67 2.26
N ARG A 487 12.23 15.88 3.57
CA ARG A 487 12.51 17.16 4.23
C ARG A 487 14.00 17.49 4.31
N ARG A 488 14.88 16.52 4.06
CA ARG A 488 16.34 16.65 4.08
C ARG A 488 16.96 16.63 2.69
N VAL A 489 16.15 16.53 1.64
CA VAL A 489 16.59 16.61 0.25
C VAL A 489 16.22 17.98 -0.30
N SER A 490 17.17 18.66 -0.94
CA SER A 490 16.89 19.94 -1.58
C SER A 490 15.89 19.77 -2.72
N LYS A 491 14.82 20.58 -2.69
CA LYS A 491 13.80 20.62 -3.75
C LYS A 491 14.23 21.45 -4.96
N SER A 492 15.41 22.05 -4.90
CA SER A 492 16.00 22.82 -6.02
C SER A 492 17.01 21.96 -6.77
N GLY A 493 16.70 21.68 -8.05
CA GLY A 493 17.65 21.18 -9.04
C GLY A 493 18.29 22.33 -9.84
N ASP A 494 19.37 22.07 -10.56
CA ASP A 494 20.05 23.01 -11.48
C ASP A 494 20.08 22.54 -12.93
N GLY A 495 19.37 21.46 -13.25
CA GLY A 495 19.39 20.85 -14.56
C GLY A 495 20.68 20.05 -14.88
N GLN A 496 21.60 19.95 -13.93
CA GLN A 496 22.69 18.99 -13.96
C GLN A 496 22.33 17.77 -13.10
N TYR A 497 21.65 18.01 -11.98
CA TYR A 497 21.29 16.99 -11.00
C TYR A 497 19.80 17.01 -10.63
N PRO A 498 19.22 15.87 -10.21
CA PRO A 498 17.86 15.80 -9.69
C PRO A 498 17.69 16.60 -8.38
N THR A 499 18.77 16.75 -7.60
CA THR A 499 18.84 17.60 -6.41
C THR A 499 20.25 18.15 -6.24
N ARG A 500 20.40 19.33 -5.63
CA ARG A 500 21.71 19.97 -5.39
C ARG A 500 22.43 19.46 -4.13
N MET A 501 21.66 19.09 -3.11
CA MET A 501 22.21 18.69 -1.82
C MET A 501 21.19 17.91 -1.00
N PHE A 502 21.69 17.08 -0.09
CA PHE A 502 20.85 16.43 0.91
C PHE A 502 21.59 16.28 2.25
N ALA A 503 20.86 16.25 3.36
CA ALA A 503 21.43 16.05 4.69
C ALA A 503 21.17 14.63 5.19
N LEU A 504 22.17 14.03 5.84
CA LEU A 504 22.05 12.72 6.45
C LEU A 504 21.88 12.86 7.97
N ALA A 505 20.71 12.52 8.49
CA ALA A 505 20.50 12.31 9.92
C ALA A 505 21.05 10.92 10.35
N ALA A 506 21.08 10.66 11.65
CA ALA A 506 21.51 9.36 12.16
C ALA A 506 20.65 8.21 11.61
N THR A 507 19.34 8.42 11.48
CA THR A 507 18.39 7.47 10.88
C THR A 507 18.69 7.19 9.42
N ASP A 508 19.00 8.22 8.62
CA ASP A 508 19.32 8.05 7.19
C ASP A 508 20.63 7.30 7.02
N ARG A 509 21.65 7.60 7.85
CA ARG A 509 22.91 6.85 7.83
C ARG A 509 22.71 5.37 8.14
N VAL A 510 21.79 5.03 9.05
CA VAL A 510 21.43 3.64 9.34
C VAL A 510 20.72 3.00 8.15
N GLU A 511 19.77 3.70 7.51
CA GLU A 511 19.08 3.19 6.33
C GLU A 511 20.04 2.98 5.16
N LEU A 512 20.98 3.90 4.90
CA LEU A 512 22.00 3.74 3.86
C LEU A 512 22.93 2.54 4.14
N LYS A 513 23.35 2.33 5.40
CA LYS A 513 24.14 1.14 5.77
C LYS A 513 23.36 -0.16 5.54
N ARG A 514 22.08 -0.21 5.93
CA ARG A 514 21.20 -1.37 5.67
C ARG A 514 20.95 -1.58 4.18
N PHE A 515 20.82 -0.50 3.41
CA PHE A 515 20.69 -0.54 1.97
C PHE A 515 21.94 -1.16 1.32
N ILE A 516 23.13 -0.76 1.73
CA ILE A 516 24.39 -1.36 1.28
C ILE A 516 24.44 -2.85 1.65
N GLU A 517 24.17 -3.19 2.91
CA GLU A 517 24.25 -4.57 3.40
C GLU A 517 23.31 -5.52 2.65
N ARG A 518 22.06 -5.11 2.37
CA ARG A 518 21.08 -5.89 1.60
C ARG A 518 21.59 -6.25 0.20
N HIS A 519 22.36 -5.36 -0.44
CA HIS A 519 22.81 -5.53 -1.82
C HIS A 519 24.21 -6.12 -1.92
N SER A 520 25.05 -6.07 -0.87
CA SER A 520 26.33 -6.77 -0.84
C SER A 520 26.19 -8.29 -0.70
N ARG A 521 25.08 -8.80 -0.15
CA ARG A 521 24.80 -10.24 -0.01
C ARG A 521 24.29 -10.91 -1.28
N ARG A 522 24.08 -10.14 -2.36
CA ARG A 522 23.54 -10.59 -3.65
C ARG A 522 24.60 -10.74 -4.76
N ARG A 523 25.87 -10.38 -4.48
CA ARG A 523 27.00 -10.55 -5.42
C ARG A 523 27.68 -11.90 -5.27
#